data_AF-A0A0N4YTV2-F1
#
_entry.id   AF-A0A0N4YTV2-F1
#
_cell.length_a   1.000
_cell.length_b   1.000
_cell.length_c   1.000
_cell.angle_alpha   90.00
_cell.angle_beta   90.00
_cell.angle_gamma   90.00
#
_symmetry.space_group_name_H-M   'P 1'
#
loop_
_entity.id
_entity.type
_entity.pdbx_description
1 polymer ?
#
loop_
_entity_poly.entity_id
_entity_poly.type
_entity_poly.pdbx_seq_one_letter_code
_entity_poly.pdbx_strand_id
1 'polypeptide(L)'
;MLFKDLECSKFKVVVCGDDGKLKPEFAKYYITKDQFLADTERLTQMIVDGPLKSFCYRRLSYLQNKFQLHVLLNELRELHEQKAVSHRDFYNIRKVDTHIHAASSMNQKHLLRFIKKKIRTEANTVVLEKNKQQVTMKEVFKKMGIDAYDLSVDMLDVHADRNTFHRFDKFNTNDIYKAKNMVQNFDELLDNIFTPLFEQVSGIDSVDDESKHEFVHFDRSTPPPQYYKDAENPPYNYYLFYMYANLTALNAFRRERGMSTFSLRPHCGEAGHVNHLLTGFLTSESIAHGILLRKVCFCWLHIYLPIYLKWGLNPHENAK
;
A
#
# COMPACT_ATOMS: atom_id res chain seq x y z
N MET A 1 24.55 -2.06 17.97
CA MET A 1 24.99 -0.78 18.57
C MET A 1 24.60 0.44 17.71
N LEU A 2 23.55 0.32 16.88
CA LEU A 2 23.28 1.27 15.77
C LEU A 2 22.10 2.23 16.02
N PHE A 3 21.29 2.06 17.06
CA PHE A 3 20.06 2.83 17.28
C PHE A 3 19.76 3.05 18.77
N LYS A 4 20.76 3.43 19.58
CA LYS A 4 20.47 3.96 20.93
C LYS A 4 19.73 5.31 20.89
N ASP A 5 19.77 5.97 19.74
CA ASP A 5 19.23 7.30 19.46
C ASP A 5 17.78 7.33 18.96
N LEU A 6 17.18 6.15 18.74
CA LEU A 6 15.82 6.04 18.24
C LEU A 6 14.98 5.36 19.29
N GLU A 7 14.24 6.18 20.02
CA GLU A 7 13.19 5.71 20.90
C GLU A 7 11.86 5.90 20.18
N CYS A 8 11.03 4.86 20.14
CA CYS A 8 9.61 5.06 19.91
C CYS A 8 9.01 5.59 21.21
N SER A 9 9.23 6.88 21.50
CA SER A 9 8.57 7.50 22.64
C SER A 9 7.14 7.81 22.22
N LYS A 10 6.21 6.95 22.64
CA LYS A 10 4.78 7.18 22.60
C LYS A 10 4.30 7.53 21.19
N PHE A 11 3.92 6.53 20.39
CA PHE A 11 3.24 6.65 19.07
C PHE A 11 3.95 7.42 17.95
N LYS A 12 5.10 8.04 18.25
CA LYS A 12 5.92 8.80 17.31
C LYS A 12 7.33 8.25 17.34
N VAL A 13 7.84 7.94 16.16
CA VAL A 13 9.28 7.71 15.97
C VAL A 13 9.98 9.03 16.24
N VAL A 14 10.72 9.12 17.35
CA VAL A 14 11.51 10.30 17.69
C VAL A 14 12.99 10.00 17.61
N VAL A 15 13.72 10.96 17.05
CA VAL A 15 15.17 10.95 17.01
C VAL A 15 15.70 11.71 18.22
N CYS A 16 16.28 10.95 19.15
CA CYS A 16 16.94 11.45 20.35
C CYS A 16 18.47 11.45 20.16
N GLY A 17 19.18 12.30 20.87
CA GLY A 17 20.64 12.19 21.01
C GLY A 17 21.03 11.13 22.04
N ASP A 18 22.33 10.90 22.19
CA ASP A 18 22.90 10.02 23.23
C ASP A 18 22.49 10.43 24.67
N ASP A 19 22.00 11.66 24.85
CA ASP A 19 21.49 12.25 26.10
C ASP A 19 19.98 12.00 26.34
N GLY A 20 19.31 11.29 25.43
CA GLY A 20 17.87 11.02 25.49
C GLY A 20 17.00 12.26 25.18
N LYS A 21 17.59 13.37 24.76
CA LYS A 21 16.83 14.58 24.37
C LYS A 21 16.56 14.58 22.88
N LEU A 22 15.41 15.13 22.51
CA LEU A 22 15.03 15.34 21.12
C LEU A 22 16.07 16.20 20.41
N LYS A 23 16.63 15.67 19.32
CA LYS A 23 17.52 16.43 18.44
C LYS A 23 16.71 17.54 17.75
N PRO A 24 17.02 18.83 18.00
CA PRO A 24 16.22 19.95 17.49
C PRO A 24 16.23 20.05 15.96
N GLU A 25 17.27 19.51 15.31
CA GLU A 25 17.40 19.44 13.85
C GLU A 25 16.28 18.64 13.17
N PHE A 26 15.69 17.67 13.88
CA PHE A 26 14.59 16.84 13.38
C PHE A 26 13.21 17.41 13.68
N ALA A 27 13.11 18.49 14.47
CA ALA A 27 11.83 19.05 14.90
C ALA A 27 10.90 19.42 13.72
N LYS A 28 11.48 19.87 12.61
CA LYS A 28 10.76 20.26 11.38
C LYS A 28 10.10 19.10 10.64
N TYR A 29 10.49 17.86 10.92
CA TYR A 29 9.94 16.67 10.25
C TYR A 29 8.80 16.03 11.04
N TYR A 30 8.53 16.49 12.27
CA TYR A 30 7.40 16.00 13.06
C TYR A 30 6.12 16.73 12.68
N ILE A 31 5.18 15.99 12.11
CA ILE A 31 3.88 16.50 11.69
C ILE A 31 2.89 16.34 12.84
N THR A 32 2.09 17.38 13.07
CA THR A 32 1.06 17.37 14.11
C THR A 32 -0.29 16.92 13.55
N LYS A 33 -1.10 16.29 14.40
CA LYS A 33 -2.46 15.87 14.03
C LYS A 33 -3.29 17.08 13.57
N ASP A 34 -3.20 18.19 14.29
CA ASP A 34 -4.00 19.39 14.00
C ASP A 34 -3.66 20.01 12.64
N GLN A 35 -2.37 20.03 12.28
CA GLN A 35 -1.95 20.50 10.96
C GLN A 35 -2.51 19.60 9.85
N PHE A 36 -2.38 18.28 9.99
CA PHE A 36 -2.90 17.34 9.01
C PHE A 36 -4.43 17.44 8.83
N LEU A 37 -5.17 17.58 9.94
CA LEU A 37 -6.63 17.75 9.89
C LEU A 37 -7.03 19.08 9.23
N ALA A 38 -6.32 20.17 9.53
CA ALA A 38 -6.57 21.47 8.90
C ALA A 38 -6.30 21.45 7.38
N ASP A 39 -5.21 20.80 6.96
CA ASP A 39 -4.87 20.66 5.54
C ASP A 39 -5.89 19.77 4.81
N THR A 40 -6.35 18.69 5.46
CA THR A 40 -7.39 17.80 4.92
C THR A 40 -8.72 18.53 4.76
N GLU A 41 -9.11 19.34 5.75
CA GLU A 41 -10.33 20.15 5.69
C GLU A 41 -10.26 21.17 4.55
N ARG A 42 -9.11 21.84 4.39
CA ARG A 42 -8.87 22.79 3.29
C ARG A 42 -9.00 22.13 1.92
N LEU A 43 -8.41 20.95 1.72
CA LEU A 43 -8.55 20.22 0.46
C LEU A 43 -9.99 19.73 0.22
N THR A 44 -10.69 19.34 1.29
CA THR A 44 -12.10 18.95 1.20
C THR A 44 -12.96 20.12 0.72
N GLN A 45 -12.74 21.32 1.25
CA GLN A 45 -13.42 22.54 0.79
C GLN A 45 -13.14 22.82 -0.70
N MET A 46 -11.89 22.66 -1.14
CA MET A 46 -11.54 22.82 -2.56
C MET A 46 -12.22 21.78 -3.46
N ILE A 47 -12.32 20.53 -3.01
CA ILE A 47 -13.04 19.50 -3.78
C ILE A 47 -14.51 19.84 -3.91
N VAL A 48 -15.15 20.35 -2.86
CA VAL A 48 -16.57 20.67 -2.88
C VAL A 48 -16.86 21.89 -3.78
N ASP A 49 -15.90 22.80 -3.93
CA ASP A 49 -16.05 24.04 -4.72
C ASP A 49 -16.43 23.80 -6.19
N GLY A 50 -17.60 24.34 -6.59
CA GLY A 50 -18.20 24.13 -7.90
C GLY A 50 -17.47 24.82 -9.07
N PRO A 51 -17.13 26.12 -8.96
CA PRO A 51 -16.30 26.82 -9.93
C PRO A 51 -14.95 26.13 -10.16
N LEU A 52 -14.26 25.71 -9.09
CA LEU A 52 -12.97 25.01 -9.20
C LEU A 52 -13.11 23.66 -9.89
N LYS A 53 -14.14 22.86 -9.55
CA LYS A 53 -14.46 21.62 -10.27
C LYS A 53 -14.66 21.85 -11.77
N SER A 54 -15.44 22.86 -12.13
CA SER A 54 -15.74 23.19 -13.53
C SER A 54 -14.50 23.63 -14.29
N PHE A 55 -13.64 24.44 -13.66
CA PHE A 55 -12.35 24.85 -14.22
C PHE A 55 -11.44 23.64 -14.45
N CYS A 56 -11.30 22.77 -13.44
CA CYS A 56 -10.47 21.57 -13.55
C CYS A 56 -10.94 20.66 -14.66
N TYR A 57 -12.25 20.41 -14.76
CA TYR A 57 -12.82 19.60 -15.84
C TYR A 57 -12.46 20.17 -17.23
N ARG A 58 -12.72 21.46 -17.46
CA ARG A 58 -12.38 22.13 -18.74
C ARG A 58 -10.88 22.02 -19.06
N ARG A 59 -10.02 22.17 -18.04
CA ARG A 59 -8.57 22.07 -18.20
C ARG A 59 -8.13 20.65 -18.56
N LEU A 60 -8.71 19.63 -17.94
CA LEU A 60 -8.43 18.23 -18.24
C LEU A 60 -8.90 17.87 -19.65
N SER A 61 -10.12 18.28 -20.05
CA SER A 61 -10.60 18.10 -21.42
C SER A 61 -9.70 18.79 -22.44
N TYR A 62 -9.22 20.00 -22.13
CA TYR A 62 -8.26 20.69 -22.99
C TYR A 62 -6.94 19.91 -23.11
N LEU A 63 -6.39 19.38 -22.02
CA LEU A 63 -5.15 18.60 -22.04
C LEU A 63 -5.31 17.31 -22.84
N GLN A 64 -6.43 16.61 -22.68
CA GLN A 64 -6.77 15.42 -23.45
C GLN A 64 -6.86 15.74 -24.94
N ASN A 65 -7.59 16.78 -25.32
CA ASN A 65 -7.72 17.20 -26.72
C ASN A 65 -6.38 17.65 -27.31
N LYS A 66 -5.55 18.36 -26.53
CA LYS A 66 -4.20 18.76 -26.93
C LYS A 66 -3.32 17.55 -27.20
N PHE A 67 -3.38 16.51 -26.36
CA PHE A 67 -2.64 15.27 -26.57
C PHE A 67 -3.15 14.51 -27.81
N GLN A 68 -4.47 14.42 -28.01
CA GLN A 68 -5.04 13.80 -29.21
C GLN A 68 -4.58 14.51 -30.49
N LEU A 69 -4.57 15.85 -30.49
CA LEU A 69 -4.05 16.63 -31.61
C LEU A 69 -2.56 16.38 -31.84
N HIS A 70 -1.77 16.30 -30.76
CA HIS A 70 -0.34 15.95 -30.85
C HIS A 70 -0.13 14.60 -31.54
N VAL A 71 -0.88 13.58 -31.15
CA VAL A 71 -0.82 12.24 -31.77
C VAL A 71 -1.16 12.34 -33.26
N LEU A 72 -2.27 12.98 -33.62
CA LEU A 72 -2.69 13.12 -35.03
C LEU A 72 -1.64 13.84 -35.91
N LEU A 73 -0.93 14.83 -35.37
CA LEU A 73 0.06 15.60 -36.11
C LEU A 73 1.43 14.92 -36.17
N ASN A 74 1.79 14.10 -35.18
CA ASN A 74 3.17 13.62 -35.00
C ASN A 74 3.34 12.10 -35.03
N GLU A 75 2.27 11.30 -35.13
CA GLU A 75 2.33 9.83 -35.11
C GLU A 75 3.37 9.27 -36.10
N LEU A 76 3.36 9.74 -37.36
CA LEU A 76 4.30 9.27 -38.38
C LEU A 76 5.75 9.62 -38.05
N ARG A 77 5.97 10.79 -37.43
CA ARG A 77 7.30 11.24 -37.02
C ARG A 77 7.80 10.41 -35.84
N GLU A 78 6.98 10.21 -34.82
CA GLU A 78 7.32 9.37 -33.66
C GLU A 78 7.61 7.92 -34.10
N LEU A 79 6.83 7.37 -35.04
CA LEU A 79 7.05 6.04 -35.59
C LEU A 79 8.39 5.95 -36.35
N HIS A 80 8.74 6.99 -37.12
CA HIS A 80 10.03 7.03 -37.80
C HIS A 80 11.20 7.11 -36.81
N GLU A 81 11.09 7.94 -35.78
CA GLU A 81 12.08 8.06 -34.70
C GLU A 81 12.26 6.74 -33.94
N GLN A 82 11.18 6.01 -33.66
CA GLN A 82 11.26 4.67 -33.06
C GLN A 82 11.99 3.66 -33.97
N LYS A 83 11.71 3.68 -35.28
CA LYS A 83 12.37 2.79 -36.25
C LYS A 83 13.85 3.13 -36.46
N ALA A 84 14.24 4.38 -36.27
CA ALA A 84 15.64 4.81 -36.38
C ALA A 84 16.53 4.21 -35.27
N VAL A 85 15.94 3.87 -34.12
CA VAL A 85 16.67 3.25 -33.00
C VAL A 85 16.56 1.73 -33.09
N SER A 86 17.60 1.10 -33.62
CA SER A 86 17.69 -0.36 -33.68
C SER A 86 17.71 -0.99 -32.28
N HIS A 87 17.13 -2.18 -32.14
CA HIS A 87 17.13 -2.98 -30.90
C HIS A 87 16.50 -2.32 -29.66
N ARG A 88 15.68 -1.27 -29.84
CA ARG A 88 14.86 -0.65 -28.79
C ARG A 88 13.37 -0.81 -29.09
N ASP A 89 12.97 -2.06 -29.31
CA ASP A 89 11.56 -2.41 -29.49
C ASP A 89 10.88 -2.70 -28.15
N PHE A 90 9.58 -3.02 -28.22
CA PHE A 90 8.80 -3.37 -27.04
C PHE A 90 9.46 -4.51 -26.23
N TYR A 91 10.07 -5.51 -26.85
CA TYR A 91 10.64 -6.65 -26.11
C TYR A 91 11.93 -6.29 -25.38
N ASN A 92 12.73 -5.39 -25.95
CA ASN A 92 14.04 -5.00 -25.42
C ASN A 92 13.96 -3.88 -24.37
N ILE A 93 12.84 -3.15 -24.31
CA ILE A 93 12.61 -2.15 -23.27
C ILE A 93 12.31 -2.85 -21.94
N ARG A 94 13.05 -2.47 -20.90
CA ARG A 94 12.79 -2.93 -19.53
C ARG A 94 11.47 -2.33 -19.05
N LYS A 95 10.52 -3.18 -18.70
CA LYS A 95 9.31 -2.80 -17.98
C LYS A 95 9.36 -3.37 -16.58
N VAL A 96 8.82 -2.62 -15.64
CA VAL A 96 8.73 -3.01 -14.24
C VAL A 96 7.25 -3.04 -13.90
N ASP A 97 6.81 -4.16 -13.34
CA ASP A 97 5.51 -4.22 -12.68
C ASP A 97 5.62 -3.43 -11.36
N THR A 98 4.84 -2.36 -11.25
CA THR A 98 4.93 -1.42 -10.14
C THR A 98 3.98 -1.75 -9.00
N HIS A 99 3.10 -2.74 -9.17
CA HIS A 99 2.07 -3.08 -8.19
C HIS A 99 1.70 -4.57 -8.30
N ILE A 100 2.49 -5.41 -7.61
CA ILE A 100 2.32 -6.86 -7.60
C ILE A 100 2.40 -7.39 -6.18
N HIS A 101 1.43 -8.22 -5.80
CA HIS A 101 1.46 -8.94 -4.53
C HIS A 101 2.35 -10.18 -4.67
N ALA A 102 3.39 -10.29 -3.82
CA ALA A 102 4.35 -11.39 -3.92
C ALA A 102 3.69 -12.78 -3.84
N ALA A 103 2.66 -12.93 -3.00
CA ALA A 103 1.89 -14.16 -2.87
C ALA A 103 1.12 -14.55 -4.15
N SER A 104 0.73 -13.55 -4.96
CA SER A 104 -0.04 -13.72 -6.20
C SER A 104 0.84 -13.68 -7.45
N SER A 105 2.16 -13.53 -7.29
CA SER A 105 3.11 -13.41 -8.42
C SER A 105 3.32 -14.72 -9.19
N MET A 106 2.93 -15.85 -8.61
CA MET A 106 3.12 -17.17 -9.19
C MET A 106 1.94 -17.61 -10.07
N ASN A 107 2.25 -18.13 -11.26
CA ASN A 107 1.24 -18.74 -12.12
C ASN A 107 0.64 -20.01 -11.47
N GLN A 108 -0.70 -20.13 -11.49
CA GLN A 108 -1.45 -21.28 -10.98
C GLN A 108 -0.93 -22.66 -11.46
N LYS A 109 -0.54 -22.80 -12.73
CA LYS A 109 0.02 -24.05 -13.27
C LYS A 109 1.39 -24.36 -12.68
N HIS A 110 2.18 -23.32 -12.45
CA HIS A 110 3.50 -23.45 -11.84
C HIS A 110 3.39 -23.87 -10.37
N LEU A 111 2.50 -23.21 -9.61
CA LEU A 111 2.19 -23.56 -8.23
C LEU A 111 1.68 -25.00 -8.11
N LEU A 112 0.74 -25.41 -8.96
CA LEU A 112 0.21 -26.78 -8.98
C LEU A 112 1.34 -27.80 -9.22
N ARG A 113 2.19 -27.55 -10.22
CA ARG A 113 3.33 -28.43 -10.52
C ARG A 113 4.32 -28.50 -9.37
N PHE A 114 4.55 -27.39 -8.68
CA PHE A 114 5.41 -27.33 -7.50
C PHE A 114 4.84 -28.18 -6.36
N ILE A 115 3.56 -28.03 -6.03
CA ILE A 115 2.88 -28.81 -5.00
C ILE A 115 2.96 -30.31 -5.33
N LYS A 116 2.59 -30.71 -6.55
CA LYS A 116 2.66 -32.12 -6.99
C LYS A 116 4.08 -32.68 -6.91
N LYS A 117 5.09 -31.88 -7.30
CA LYS A 117 6.51 -32.28 -7.20
C LYS A 117 6.91 -32.49 -5.73
N LYS A 118 6.57 -31.56 -4.84
CA LYS A 118 6.92 -31.62 -3.41
C LYS A 118 6.29 -32.81 -2.70
N ILE A 119 5.02 -33.11 -2.98
CA ILE A 119 4.38 -34.32 -2.43
C ILE A 119 5.13 -35.59 -2.88
N ARG A 120 5.57 -35.64 -4.14
CA ARG A 120 6.28 -36.82 -4.68
C ARG A 120 7.69 -36.98 -4.12
N THR A 121 8.43 -35.89 -3.94
CA THR A 121 9.85 -35.95 -3.52
C THR A 121 10.05 -35.87 -2.02
N GLU A 122 9.15 -35.20 -1.30
CA GLU A 122 9.34 -34.76 0.09
C GLU A 122 8.13 -35.09 1.00
N ALA A 123 7.41 -36.17 0.69
CA ALA A 123 6.18 -36.57 1.40
C ALA A 123 6.30 -36.69 2.93
N ASN A 124 7.48 -37.11 3.41
CA ASN A 124 7.73 -37.38 4.83
C ASN A 124 8.24 -36.15 5.60
N THR A 125 8.37 -35.00 4.92
CA THR A 125 8.83 -33.76 5.56
C THR A 125 7.78 -33.25 6.54
N VAL A 126 8.20 -32.86 7.74
CA VAL A 126 7.35 -32.24 8.74
C VAL A 126 7.04 -30.81 8.29
N VAL A 127 5.75 -30.48 8.12
CA VAL A 127 5.30 -29.18 7.59
C VAL A 127 4.51 -28.36 8.60
N LEU A 128 3.91 -29.00 9.60
CA LEU A 128 3.08 -28.37 10.62
C LEU A 128 3.38 -28.99 11.97
N GLU A 129 3.52 -28.16 13.00
CA GLU A 129 3.56 -28.60 14.38
C GLU A 129 2.29 -28.09 15.09
N LYS A 130 1.39 -29.00 15.46
CA LYS A 130 0.16 -28.66 16.18
C LYS A 130 0.14 -29.41 17.49
N ASN A 131 0.07 -28.69 18.62
CA ASN A 131 0.04 -29.28 19.96
C ASN A 131 1.22 -30.25 20.25
N LYS A 132 2.45 -29.87 19.85
CA LYS A 132 3.67 -30.70 19.95
C LYS A 132 3.64 -32.01 19.14
N GLN A 133 2.64 -32.19 18.27
CA GLN A 133 2.64 -33.28 17.29
C GLN A 133 3.11 -32.73 15.94
N GLN A 134 4.16 -33.37 15.42
CA GLN A 134 4.70 -33.12 14.10
C GLN A 134 3.80 -33.80 13.07
N VAL A 135 3.26 -33.01 12.13
CA VAL A 135 2.43 -33.49 11.04
C VAL A 135 3.25 -33.45 9.75
N THR A 136 3.36 -34.60 9.09
CA THR A 136 4.08 -34.73 7.82
C THR A 136 3.24 -34.24 6.65
N MET A 137 3.88 -33.85 5.54
CA MET A 137 3.19 -33.39 4.34
C MET A 137 2.15 -34.42 3.85
N LYS A 138 2.49 -35.71 3.89
CA LYS A 138 1.57 -36.81 3.55
C LYS A 138 0.32 -36.84 4.43
N GLU A 139 0.46 -36.60 5.72
CA GLU A 139 -0.67 -36.57 6.66
C GLU A 139 -1.57 -35.36 6.46
N VAL A 140 -1.01 -34.21 6.05
CA VAL A 140 -1.79 -33.02 5.72
C VAL A 140 -2.72 -33.29 4.55
N PHE A 141 -2.20 -33.85 3.44
CA PHE A 141 -3.01 -34.18 2.27
C PHE A 141 -4.06 -35.26 2.59
N LYS A 142 -3.70 -36.24 3.42
CA LYS A 142 -4.66 -37.25 3.91
C LYS A 142 -5.79 -36.65 4.74
N LYS A 143 -5.50 -35.66 5.59
CA LYS A 143 -6.50 -34.94 6.40
C LYS A 143 -7.41 -34.05 5.57
N MET A 144 -6.89 -33.47 4.49
CA MET A 144 -7.67 -32.67 3.56
C MET A 144 -8.56 -33.52 2.63
N GLY A 145 -8.34 -34.84 2.59
CA GLY A 145 -9.10 -35.76 1.74
C GLY A 145 -8.82 -35.58 0.25
N ILE A 146 -7.67 -35.01 -0.12
CA ILE A 146 -7.29 -34.73 -1.50
C ILE A 146 -6.06 -35.56 -1.86
N ASP A 147 -6.16 -36.38 -2.91
CA ASP A 147 -5.01 -37.07 -3.46
C ASP A 147 -4.20 -36.14 -4.38
N ALA A 148 -2.88 -36.33 -4.43
CA ALA A 148 -1.97 -35.51 -5.22
C ALA A 148 -2.26 -35.58 -6.73
N TYR A 149 -2.89 -36.67 -7.19
CA TYR A 149 -3.33 -36.85 -8.56
C TYR A 149 -4.56 -35.99 -8.90
N ASP A 150 -5.52 -35.95 -7.99
CA ASP A 150 -6.82 -35.26 -8.15
C ASP A 150 -6.71 -33.75 -8.01
N LEU A 151 -5.60 -33.24 -7.48
CA LEU A 151 -5.34 -31.81 -7.36
C LEU A 151 -5.35 -31.15 -8.76
N SER A 152 -6.38 -30.35 -9.02
CA SER A 152 -6.55 -29.58 -10.27
C SER A 152 -6.29 -28.09 -10.03
N VAL A 153 -6.23 -27.32 -11.12
CA VAL A 153 -6.13 -25.86 -11.05
C VAL A 153 -7.36 -25.27 -10.34
N ASP A 154 -8.54 -25.82 -10.61
CA ASP A 154 -9.81 -25.35 -10.03
C ASP A 154 -9.91 -25.68 -8.53
N MET A 155 -9.32 -26.80 -8.07
CA MET A 155 -9.26 -27.13 -6.64
C MET A 155 -8.31 -26.22 -5.84
N LEU A 156 -7.36 -25.55 -6.49
CA LEU A 156 -6.47 -24.60 -5.82
C LEU A 156 -7.17 -23.26 -5.55
N ASP A 157 -8.36 -23.02 -6.13
CA ASP A 157 -9.16 -21.80 -5.97
C ASP A 157 -8.32 -20.52 -6.19
N VAL A 158 -7.27 -20.59 -7.01
CA VAL A 158 -6.37 -19.47 -7.35
C VAL A 158 -6.91 -18.74 -8.57
N HIS A 159 -8.19 -18.37 -8.50
CA HIS A 159 -8.82 -17.55 -9.51
C HIS A 159 -8.47 -16.09 -9.23
N ALA A 160 -8.11 -15.33 -10.26
CA ALA A 160 -8.14 -13.88 -10.16
C ALA A 160 -9.61 -13.45 -10.26
N ASP A 161 -10.34 -13.61 -9.15
CA ASP A 161 -11.75 -13.26 -8.96
C ASP A 161 -11.88 -12.06 -7.99
N ARG A 162 -12.95 -11.27 -8.08
CA ARG A 162 -13.22 -10.11 -7.21
C ARG A 162 -13.07 -10.42 -5.72
N ASN A 163 -13.40 -11.65 -5.35
CA ASN A 163 -13.39 -12.12 -3.97
C ASN A 163 -12.01 -12.57 -3.48
N THR A 164 -10.94 -12.52 -4.29
CA THR A 164 -9.61 -12.93 -3.82
C THR A 164 -8.95 -11.95 -2.85
N PHE A 165 -9.37 -10.68 -2.83
CA PHE A 165 -9.00 -9.74 -1.77
C PHE A 165 -9.49 -10.24 -0.40
N HIS A 166 -10.68 -10.84 -0.32
CA HIS A 166 -11.23 -11.40 0.92
C HIS A 166 -10.38 -12.54 1.55
N ARG A 167 -9.47 -13.17 0.79
CA ARG A 167 -8.55 -14.19 1.35
C ARG A 167 -7.30 -13.60 1.99
N PHE A 168 -6.86 -12.42 1.58
CA PHE A 168 -5.77 -11.69 2.24
C PHE A 168 -6.29 -10.94 3.48
N ASP A 169 -7.50 -10.39 3.41
CA ASP A 169 -8.13 -9.65 4.53
C ASP A 169 -8.43 -10.51 5.75
N LYS A 170 -8.69 -11.81 5.53
CA LYS A 170 -8.95 -12.77 6.62
C LYS A 170 -7.75 -13.01 7.53
N PHE A 171 -6.57 -12.49 7.18
CA PHE A 171 -5.35 -12.57 7.99
C PHE A 171 -4.89 -11.23 8.58
N ASN A 172 -5.31 -10.09 8.03
CA ASN A 172 -4.64 -8.80 8.27
C ASN A 172 -5.46 -7.71 8.96
N THR A 173 -6.74 -7.90 9.29
CA THR A 173 -7.47 -6.87 10.05
C THR A 173 -6.92 -6.75 11.48
N ASN A 174 -6.76 -5.52 11.97
CA ASN A 174 -6.40 -5.25 13.36
C ASN A 174 -7.40 -5.88 14.35
N ASP A 175 -8.65 -6.02 13.96
CA ASP A 175 -9.66 -6.80 14.67
C ASP A 175 -9.21 -8.24 14.94
N ILE A 176 -8.47 -8.89 14.03
CA ILE A 176 -7.95 -10.24 14.24
C ILE A 176 -6.84 -10.22 15.28
N TYR A 177 -5.94 -9.23 15.23
CA TYR A 177 -4.86 -9.10 16.21
C TYR A 177 -5.38 -8.77 17.61
N LYS A 178 -6.39 -7.91 17.72
CA LYS A 178 -7.10 -7.61 18.97
C LYS A 178 -7.95 -8.79 19.44
N ALA A 179 -8.74 -9.43 18.57
CA ALA A 179 -9.58 -10.57 18.93
C ALA A 179 -8.76 -11.80 19.35
N LYS A 180 -7.53 -11.95 18.82
CA LYS A 180 -6.57 -12.97 19.26
C LYS A 180 -5.73 -12.53 20.46
N ASN A 181 -5.97 -11.36 21.04
CA ASN A 181 -5.19 -10.76 22.14
C ASN A 181 -3.68 -10.68 21.85
N MET A 182 -3.30 -10.54 20.57
CA MET A 182 -1.90 -10.40 20.15
C MET A 182 -1.39 -8.97 20.29
N VAL A 183 -2.29 -7.99 20.23
CA VAL A 183 -1.97 -6.55 20.30
C VAL A 183 -3.02 -5.85 21.16
N GLN A 184 -2.59 -5.02 22.11
CA GLN A 184 -3.47 -4.34 23.07
C GLN A 184 -3.92 -2.94 22.60
N ASN A 185 -3.10 -2.26 21.80
CA ASN A 185 -3.39 -0.91 21.28
C ASN A 185 -2.72 -0.69 19.90
N PHE A 186 -3.07 0.42 19.24
CA PHE A 186 -2.48 0.72 17.92
C PHE A 186 -0.98 1.05 17.98
N ASP A 187 -0.52 1.52 19.14
CA ASP A 187 0.89 1.86 19.41
C ASP A 187 1.80 0.63 19.24
N GLU A 188 1.41 -0.50 19.83
CA GLU A 188 2.15 -1.76 19.74
C GLU A 188 2.23 -2.29 18.30
N LEU A 189 1.22 -2.02 17.45
CA LEU A 189 1.31 -2.32 16.02
C LEU A 189 2.39 -1.46 15.34
N LEU A 190 2.41 -0.16 15.61
CA LEU A 190 3.40 0.75 15.04
C LEU A 190 4.82 0.37 15.49
N ASP A 191 4.99 0.01 16.76
CA ASP A 191 6.27 -0.48 17.28
C ASP A 191 6.73 -1.74 16.54
N ASN A 192 5.83 -2.70 16.32
CA ASN A 192 6.15 -3.92 15.58
C ASN A 192 6.48 -3.69 14.10
N ILE A 193 6.03 -2.58 13.51
CA ILE A 193 6.38 -2.19 12.13
C ILE A 193 7.72 -1.46 12.12
N PHE A 194 7.85 -0.38 12.89
CA PHE A 194 8.97 0.56 12.76
C PHE A 194 10.22 0.14 13.52
N THR A 195 10.10 -0.66 14.58
CA THR A 195 11.26 -1.15 15.36
C THR A 195 12.13 -2.15 14.60
N PRO A 196 11.60 -3.18 13.92
CA PRO A 196 12.42 -4.19 13.24
C PRO A 196 12.88 -3.82 11.82
N LEU A 197 12.56 -2.62 11.31
CA LEU A 197 12.72 -2.27 9.90
C LEU A 197 14.21 -2.01 9.52
N PHE A 198 14.97 -3.10 9.38
CA PHE A 198 16.43 -3.12 9.21
C PHE A 198 16.96 -3.58 7.84
N GLU A 199 16.11 -3.90 6.86
CA GLU A 199 16.58 -4.51 5.60
C GLU A 199 16.09 -3.80 4.31
N GLN A 200 16.54 -4.30 3.15
CA GLN A 200 16.43 -3.73 1.80
C GLN A 200 14.97 -3.58 1.30
N VAL A 201 14.21 -2.72 1.95
CA VAL A 201 12.84 -2.36 1.58
C VAL A 201 12.88 -1.00 0.87
N SER A 202 12.16 -0.86 -0.25
CA SER A 202 12.08 0.39 -1.01
C SER A 202 10.84 1.23 -0.66
N GLY A 203 9.80 0.61 -0.12
CA GLY A 203 8.55 1.30 0.19
C GLY A 203 7.62 0.48 1.05
N ILE A 204 6.67 1.17 1.67
CA ILE A 204 5.61 0.62 2.49
C ILE A 204 4.30 0.82 1.76
N ASP A 205 3.57 -0.28 1.62
CA ASP A 205 2.25 -0.31 1.01
C ASP A 205 1.23 -0.76 2.07
N SER A 206 0.23 0.09 2.32
CA SER A 206 -0.87 -0.18 3.23
C SER A 206 -2.02 -0.75 2.41
N VAL A 207 -2.49 -1.94 2.78
CA VAL A 207 -3.55 -2.67 2.08
C VAL A 207 -4.73 -2.90 3.04
N ASP A 208 -5.95 -2.59 2.61
CA ASP A 208 -7.21 -2.99 3.26
C ASP A 208 -8.34 -3.03 2.21
N ASP A 209 -9.45 -3.65 2.56
CA ASP A 209 -10.68 -3.64 1.76
C ASP A 209 -11.36 -2.27 1.88
N GLU A 210 -11.03 -1.39 0.93
CA GLU A 210 -11.56 -0.03 0.84
C GLU A 210 -13.10 0.03 0.73
N SER A 211 -13.77 -1.09 0.40
CA SER A 211 -15.23 -1.13 0.29
C SER A 211 -15.96 -1.20 1.65
N LYS A 212 -15.26 -1.58 2.73
CA LYS A 212 -15.84 -1.65 4.06
C LYS A 212 -16.23 -0.26 4.56
N HIS A 213 -17.39 -0.18 5.19
CA HIS A 213 -17.85 1.08 5.74
C HIS A 213 -17.05 1.43 6.99
N GLU A 214 -16.40 2.59 6.98
CA GLU A 214 -15.79 3.17 8.18
C GLU A 214 -16.88 3.88 9.00
N PHE A 215 -17.07 3.46 10.25
CA PHE A 215 -18.04 4.08 11.16
C PHE A 215 -17.42 5.21 12.00
N VAL A 216 -16.10 5.20 12.15
CA VAL A 216 -15.34 6.18 12.93
C VAL A 216 -14.68 7.16 11.95
N HIS A 217 -14.82 8.47 12.19
CA HIS A 217 -14.13 9.49 11.41
C HIS A 217 -12.90 10.00 12.14
N PHE A 218 -11.80 10.20 11.39
CA PHE A 218 -10.60 10.80 11.97
C PHE A 218 -10.79 12.30 12.14
N ASP A 219 -10.81 12.73 13.39
CA ASP A 219 -11.08 14.11 13.78
C ASP A 219 -10.21 14.57 14.97
N ARG A 220 -10.50 15.78 15.48
CA ARG A 220 -9.80 16.33 16.64
C ARG A 220 -10.08 15.53 17.91
N SER A 221 -11.27 14.92 18.04
CA SER A 221 -11.67 14.13 19.21
C SER A 221 -11.01 12.74 19.24
N THR A 222 -10.56 12.25 18.08
CA THR A 222 -9.98 10.91 17.94
C THR A 222 -8.71 10.78 18.81
N PRO A 223 -8.62 9.75 19.66
CA PRO A 223 -7.50 9.58 20.58
C PRO A 223 -6.19 9.24 19.84
N PRO A 224 -5.02 9.59 20.40
CA PRO A 224 -3.74 9.13 19.87
C PRO A 224 -3.57 7.60 20.05
N PRO A 225 -2.63 6.95 19.34
CA PRO A 225 -2.54 5.49 19.23
C PRO A 225 -2.51 4.72 20.55
N GLN A 226 -1.94 5.32 21.59
CA GLN A 226 -1.81 4.72 22.91
C GLN A 226 -3.17 4.55 23.61
N TYR A 227 -4.08 5.49 23.37
CA TYR A 227 -5.40 5.55 23.97
C TYR A 227 -6.48 5.05 23.01
N TYR A 228 -6.13 4.68 21.79
CA TYR A 228 -7.05 4.08 20.84
C TYR A 228 -7.33 2.62 21.24
N LYS A 229 -8.38 2.43 22.04
CA LYS A 229 -8.83 1.14 22.58
C LYS A 229 -10.19 0.70 22.05
N ASP A 230 -10.73 1.41 21.07
CA ASP A 230 -12.03 1.11 20.51
C ASP A 230 -12.05 -0.29 19.88
N ALA A 231 -13.21 -0.94 19.93
CA ALA A 231 -13.41 -2.27 19.35
C ALA A 231 -13.40 -2.24 17.82
N GLU A 232 -13.82 -1.11 17.23
CA GLU A 232 -13.77 -0.85 15.79
C GLU A 232 -12.34 -0.51 15.33
N ASN A 233 -12.02 -0.91 14.10
CA ASN A 233 -10.75 -0.52 13.47
C ASN A 233 -10.63 1.00 13.35
N PRO A 234 -9.41 1.56 13.53
CA PRO A 234 -9.14 2.94 13.17
C PRO A 234 -9.51 3.21 11.70
N PRO A 235 -9.97 4.42 11.36
CA PRO A 235 -10.24 4.76 9.95
C PRO A 235 -8.95 4.79 9.15
N TYR A 236 -9.03 4.57 7.84
CA TYR A 236 -7.88 4.57 6.92
C TYR A 236 -7.02 5.83 7.04
N ASN A 237 -7.65 7.00 7.20
CA ASN A 237 -6.95 8.27 7.39
C ASN A 237 -6.06 8.28 8.64
N TYR A 238 -6.49 7.61 9.70
CA TYR A 238 -5.73 7.47 10.95
C TYR A 238 -4.48 6.64 10.72
N TYR A 239 -4.63 5.45 10.10
CA TYR A 239 -3.50 4.59 9.74
C TYR A 239 -2.48 5.36 8.91
N LEU A 240 -2.94 5.96 7.81
CA LEU A 240 -2.05 6.57 6.85
C LEU A 240 -1.34 7.81 7.42
N PHE A 241 -2.02 8.58 8.28
CA PHE A 241 -1.40 9.70 8.98
C PHE A 241 -0.26 9.26 9.92
N TYR A 242 -0.50 8.29 10.82
CA TYR A 242 0.54 7.87 11.77
C TYR A 242 1.67 7.12 11.07
N MET A 243 1.37 6.35 10.03
CA MET A 243 2.38 5.73 9.17
C MET A 243 3.25 6.80 8.51
N TYR A 244 2.65 7.83 7.92
CA TYR A 244 3.36 8.93 7.29
C TYR A 244 4.19 9.75 8.26
N ALA A 245 3.64 10.10 9.42
CA ALA A 245 4.34 10.87 10.45
C ALA A 245 5.60 10.15 10.94
N ASN A 246 5.49 8.84 11.20
CA ASN A 246 6.61 8.00 11.62
C ASN A 246 7.63 7.81 10.49
N LEU A 247 7.16 7.57 9.27
CA LEU A 247 8.02 7.40 8.10
C LEU A 247 8.82 8.67 7.79
N THR A 248 8.22 9.84 7.96
CA THR A 248 8.87 11.14 7.70
C THR A 248 10.04 11.36 8.66
N ALA A 249 9.83 11.11 9.96
CA ALA A 249 10.89 11.17 10.97
C ALA A 249 11.98 10.13 10.71
N LEU A 250 11.61 8.89 10.43
CA LEU A 250 12.54 7.80 10.14
C LEU A 250 13.37 8.08 8.88
N ASN A 251 12.74 8.56 7.80
CA ASN A 251 13.43 8.90 6.57
C ASN A 251 14.39 10.07 6.72
N ALA A 252 14.02 11.08 7.53
CA ALA A 252 14.93 12.17 7.85
C ALA A 252 16.20 11.63 8.52
N PHE A 253 16.04 10.75 9.51
CA PHE A 253 17.16 10.12 10.21
C PHE A 253 18.03 9.26 9.28
N ARG A 254 17.38 8.42 8.46
CA ARG A 254 18.07 7.57 7.48
C ARG A 254 18.85 8.40 6.46
N ARG A 255 18.31 9.54 6.03
CA ARG A 255 18.98 10.46 5.10
C ARG A 255 20.23 11.09 5.72
N GLU A 256 20.18 11.50 6.99
CA GLU A 256 21.35 12.02 7.70
C GLU A 256 22.48 10.97 7.77
N ARG A 257 22.12 9.70 7.89
CA ARG A 257 23.08 8.58 7.93
C ARG A 257 23.46 8.01 6.55
N GLY A 258 23.02 8.64 5.45
CA GLY A 258 23.31 8.17 4.09
C GLY A 258 22.66 6.83 3.73
N MET A 259 21.59 6.44 4.44
CA MET A 259 20.84 5.20 4.19
C MET A 259 19.73 5.42 3.15
N SER A 260 19.26 4.33 2.54
CA SER A 260 18.08 4.36 1.65
C SER A 260 16.83 4.81 2.42
N THR A 261 15.98 5.63 1.81
CA THR A 261 14.69 6.03 2.39
C THR A 261 13.56 5.14 1.89
N PHE A 262 12.48 5.09 2.65
CA PHE A 262 11.28 4.36 2.31
C PHE A 262 10.23 5.28 1.68
N SER A 263 9.57 4.81 0.62
CA SER A 263 8.44 5.53 0.01
C SER A 263 7.10 5.00 0.52
N LEU A 264 6.17 5.88 0.88
CA LEU A 264 4.80 5.48 1.23
C LEU A 264 3.96 5.38 -0.04
N ARG A 265 3.39 4.20 -0.31
CA ARG A 265 2.67 3.88 -1.54
C ARG A 265 1.42 3.05 -1.25
N PRO A 266 0.38 3.64 -0.63
CA PRO A 266 -0.76 2.87 -0.17
C PRO A 266 -1.68 2.44 -1.31
N HIS A 267 -2.42 1.36 -1.08
CA HIS A 267 -3.65 1.09 -1.80
C HIS A 267 -4.65 2.18 -1.46
N CYS A 268 -5.06 2.92 -2.48
CA CYS A 268 -5.96 4.04 -2.32
C CYS A 268 -6.78 4.28 -3.59
N GLY A 269 -8.09 4.42 -3.41
CA GLY A 269 -9.01 4.92 -4.42
C GLY A 269 -9.46 3.86 -5.42
N GLU A 270 -9.42 2.59 -5.05
CA GLU A 270 -10.10 1.51 -5.75
C GLU A 270 -11.62 1.57 -5.48
N ALA A 271 -11.98 1.68 -4.21
CA ALA A 271 -13.35 1.72 -3.70
C ALA A 271 -13.46 2.68 -2.50
N GLY A 272 -14.59 2.70 -1.81
CA GLY A 272 -14.72 3.47 -0.57
C GLY A 272 -14.93 4.97 -0.72
N HIS A 273 -14.48 5.72 0.30
CA HIS A 273 -14.75 7.14 0.47
C HIS A 273 -13.68 8.01 -0.21
N VAL A 274 -14.08 9.17 -0.76
CA VAL A 274 -13.16 10.12 -1.43
C VAL A 274 -12.04 10.63 -0.49
N ASN A 275 -12.28 10.60 0.82
CA ASN A 275 -11.27 11.01 1.81
C ASN A 275 -10.01 10.14 1.79
N HIS A 276 -10.09 8.89 1.36
CA HIS A 276 -8.91 8.05 1.21
C HIS A 276 -7.94 8.67 0.20
N LEU A 277 -8.45 9.13 -0.95
CA LEU A 277 -7.68 9.80 -1.99
C LEU A 277 -7.07 11.13 -1.52
N LEU A 278 -7.80 11.87 -0.68
CA LEU A 278 -7.29 13.10 -0.08
C LEU A 278 -6.09 12.82 0.83
N THR A 279 -6.22 11.82 1.70
CA THR A 279 -5.13 11.45 2.61
C THR A 279 -3.95 10.88 1.83
N GLY A 280 -4.20 10.03 0.83
CA GLY A 280 -3.17 9.53 -0.09
C GLY A 280 -2.43 10.67 -0.78
N PHE A 281 -3.15 11.68 -1.28
CA PHE A 281 -2.56 12.85 -1.92
C PHE A 281 -1.66 13.67 -0.98
N LEU A 282 -2.04 13.82 0.29
CA LEU A 282 -1.26 14.58 1.28
C LEU A 282 -0.02 13.86 1.79
N THR A 283 -0.07 12.53 1.86
CA THR A 283 0.89 11.73 2.64
C THR A 283 1.78 10.82 1.80
N SER A 284 1.38 10.50 0.56
CA SER A 284 2.00 9.42 -0.21
C SER A 284 2.78 9.93 -1.41
N GLU A 285 3.80 9.16 -1.83
CA GLU A 285 4.59 9.47 -3.03
C GLU A 285 3.98 8.84 -4.30
N SER A 286 3.15 7.81 -4.14
CA SER A 286 2.51 7.05 -5.21
C SER A 286 1.26 6.39 -4.65
N ILE A 287 0.27 6.11 -5.51
CA ILE A 287 -0.92 5.33 -5.15
C ILE A 287 -1.09 4.16 -6.12
N ALA A 288 -1.63 3.04 -5.65
CA ALA A 288 -1.85 1.86 -6.47
C ALA A 288 -3.03 2.03 -7.45
N HIS A 289 -4.24 2.36 -6.96
CA HIS A 289 -5.44 2.31 -7.80
C HIS A 289 -5.86 3.67 -8.38
N GLY A 290 -6.38 4.58 -7.56
CA GLY A 290 -6.83 5.89 -8.05
C GLY A 290 -8.02 5.86 -9.03
N ILE A 291 -8.84 4.81 -9.05
CA ILE A 291 -10.04 4.70 -9.91
C ILE A 291 -11.05 5.81 -9.57
N LEU A 292 -11.27 6.06 -8.28
CA LEU A 292 -12.20 7.08 -7.78
C LEU A 292 -11.80 8.51 -8.17
N LEU A 293 -10.56 8.73 -8.62
CA LEU A 293 -10.12 10.03 -9.11
C LEU A 293 -10.94 10.48 -10.34
N ARG A 294 -11.56 9.55 -11.09
CA ARG A 294 -12.54 9.88 -12.15
C ARG A 294 -13.75 10.67 -11.63
N LYS A 295 -14.11 10.51 -10.36
CA LYS A 295 -15.23 11.24 -9.73
C LYS A 295 -14.79 12.59 -9.15
N VAL A 296 -13.48 12.84 -9.05
CA VAL A 296 -12.90 14.00 -8.36
C VAL A 296 -11.92 14.74 -9.28
N CYS A 297 -12.48 15.60 -10.14
CA CYS A 297 -11.71 16.35 -11.16
C CYS A 297 -10.59 17.23 -10.57
N PHE A 298 -10.72 17.69 -9.33
CA PHE A 298 -9.73 18.55 -8.68
C PHE A 298 -8.44 17.79 -8.32
N CYS A 299 -8.55 16.62 -7.68
CA CYS A 299 -7.40 15.78 -7.37
C CYS A 299 -6.67 15.33 -8.64
N TRP A 300 -7.43 15.05 -9.73
CA TRP A 300 -6.84 14.78 -11.03
C TRP A 300 -5.90 15.89 -11.50
N LEU A 301 -6.33 17.15 -11.40
CA LEU A 301 -5.55 18.26 -11.94
C LEU A 301 -4.26 18.52 -11.14
N HIS A 302 -4.31 18.45 -9.81
CA HIS A 302 -3.13 18.70 -8.97
C HIS A 302 -2.11 17.56 -9.03
N ILE A 303 -2.56 16.31 -9.19
CA ILE A 303 -1.68 15.17 -9.46
C ILE A 303 -1.01 15.32 -10.83
N TYR A 304 -1.68 15.91 -11.82
CA TYR A 304 -1.14 16.04 -13.18
C TYR A 304 -0.16 17.20 -13.38
N LEU A 305 -0.20 18.26 -12.56
CA LEU A 305 0.46 19.53 -12.91
C LEU A 305 1.82 19.82 -12.27
N PRO A 306 2.21 19.27 -11.10
CA PRO A 306 3.65 19.07 -10.84
C PRO A 306 4.03 18.00 -9.80
N ILE A 307 3.08 17.32 -9.16
CA ILE A 307 3.37 16.41 -8.05
C ILE A 307 3.68 15.04 -8.62
N TYR A 308 4.89 14.54 -8.33
CA TYR A 308 5.46 13.27 -8.79
C TYR A 308 4.71 12.02 -8.30
N LEU A 309 3.38 12.04 -8.20
CA LEU A 309 2.59 10.87 -7.84
C LEU A 309 2.64 9.88 -9.00
N LYS A 310 3.41 8.81 -8.83
CA LYS A 310 3.43 7.68 -9.77
C LYS A 310 2.22 6.78 -9.49
N TRP A 311 1.67 6.17 -10.54
CA TRP A 311 0.48 5.33 -10.45
C TRP A 311 0.86 3.88 -10.72
N GLY A 312 0.39 2.97 -9.87
CA GLY A 312 0.53 1.53 -10.03
C GLY A 312 -0.77 0.88 -10.50
N LEU A 313 -1.37 1.34 -11.60
CA LEU A 313 -2.65 0.81 -12.04
C LEU A 313 -2.54 -0.65 -12.50
N ASN A 314 -3.44 -1.51 -12.02
CA ASN A 314 -3.62 -2.88 -12.53
C ASN A 314 -4.99 -3.05 -13.23
N PRO A 315 -5.14 -2.68 -14.52
CA PRO A 315 -6.44 -2.64 -15.19
C PRO A 315 -7.14 -3.99 -15.29
N HIS A 316 -6.40 -5.09 -15.30
CA HIS A 316 -6.96 -6.44 -15.42
C HIS A 316 -7.53 -6.97 -14.11
N GLU A 317 -7.05 -6.50 -12.96
CA GLU A 317 -7.68 -6.75 -11.66
C GLU A 317 -8.91 -5.85 -11.51
N ASN A 318 -8.77 -4.57 -11.83
CA ASN A 318 -9.85 -3.57 -11.72
C ASN A 318 -11.04 -3.79 -12.68
N ALA A 319 -10.86 -4.52 -13.78
CA ALA A 319 -11.91 -4.79 -14.77
C ALA A 319 -12.79 -6.01 -14.42
N LYS A 320 -12.47 -6.71 -13.33
CA LYS A 320 -13.22 -7.89 -12.87
C LYS A 320 -14.25 -7.52 -11.82
#